data_AF-A0A925YHP8-F1
#
_entry.id   AF-A0A925YHP8-F1
#
_cell.length_a   1.000
_cell.length_b   1.000
_cell.length_c   1.000
_cell.angle_alpha   90.00
_cell.angle_beta   90.00
_cell.angle_gamma   90.00
#
_symmetry.space_group_name_H-M   'P 1'
#
loop_
_entity.id
_entity.type
_entity.pdbx_description
1 polymer ?
#
loop_
_entity_poly.entity_id
_entity_poly.type
_entity_poly.pdbx_seq_one_letter_code
_entity_poly.pdbx_strand_id
1 'polypeptide(L)'
;MITTEMKPLKVYQGMTPDPKQATRDAVAVLRRGLLPLAEIFYSLQGEGARTGQATVFVRVAGCSLACSFCDTDFRVRREMSVDETVREVRGHGASWVCLTGGEPTLYNEVGTLCDRLHDAGLRLQVETNGMFPRPDWRLDHITVSPKETEGGTLDPWYFEHATEFKYVIDDRTDLFRALANPTAGMPGGPLLYLQPNALNPNAVRLCIDAVQEHPDRLRLSLQTHKLLEIP
;
A
#
# COMPACT_ATOMS: atom_id res chain seq x y z
N MET A 1 -1.01 -26.50 16.57
CA MET A 1 -1.61 -26.83 15.26
C MET A 1 -2.63 -25.75 14.95
N ILE A 2 -2.28 -24.79 14.08
CA ILE A 2 -3.25 -23.78 13.62
C ILE A 2 -3.77 -24.31 12.29
N THR A 3 -4.91 -24.99 12.34
CA THR A 3 -5.69 -25.34 11.16
C THR A 3 -6.55 -24.13 10.80
N THR A 4 -5.96 -23.11 10.20
CA THR A 4 -6.73 -22.12 9.46
C THR A 4 -6.88 -22.67 8.05
N GLU A 5 -8.07 -23.14 7.71
CA GLU A 5 -8.47 -23.29 6.30
C GLU A 5 -8.08 -22.00 5.57
N MET A 6 -7.13 -22.10 4.65
CA MET A 6 -6.79 -20.99 3.76
C MET A 6 -8.03 -20.73 2.90
N LYS A 7 -8.81 -19.72 3.27
CA LYS A 7 -9.88 -19.23 2.41
C LYS A 7 -9.21 -18.82 1.08
N PRO A 8 -9.69 -19.30 -0.07
CA PRO A 8 -9.11 -18.92 -1.34
C PRO A 8 -9.09 -17.39 -1.46
N LEU A 9 -7.97 -16.86 -1.96
CA LEU A 9 -7.83 -15.46 -2.35
C LEU A 9 -9.05 -15.06 -3.18
N LYS A 10 -9.93 -14.26 -2.60
CA LYS A 10 -10.95 -13.55 -3.38
C LYS A 10 -10.25 -12.36 -4.01
N VAL A 11 -9.52 -12.59 -5.12
CA VAL A 11 -9.21 -11.48 -6.03
C VAL A 11 -10.55 -10.91 -6.46
N TYR A 12 -10.78 -9.63 -6.19
CA TYR A 12 -12.02 -8.99 -6.58
C TYR A 12 -12.10 -8.97 -8.11
N GLN A 13 -12.97 -9.79 -8.69
CA GLN A 13 -13.21 -9.86 -10.13
C GLN A 13 -14.35 -8.94 -10.59
N GLY A 14 -14.86 -8.07 -9.70
CA GLY A 14 -15.88 -7.09 -10.05
C GLY A 14 -15.27 -5.81 -10.65
N MET A 15 -16.11 -4.94 -11.20
CA MET A 15 -15.66 -3.61 -11.64
C MET A 15 -15.17 -2.82 -10.43
N THR A 16 -13.94 -2.31 -10.51
CA THR A 16 -13.37 -1.40 -9.51
C THR A 16 -14.40 -0.30 -9.17
N PRO A 17 -14.69 -0.06 -7.87
CA PRO A 17 -15.71 0.91 -7.49
C PRO A 17 -15.40 2.31 -8.04
N ASP A 18 -16.43 3.10 -8.36
CA ASP A 18 -16.24 4.52 -8.68
C ASP A 18 -15.56 5.23 -7.49
N PRO A 19 -14.35 5.78 -7.65
CA PRO A 19 -13.61 6.39 -6.54
C PRO A 19 -14.36 7.57 -5.92
N LYS A 20 -15.12 8.33 -6.72
CA LYS A 20 -15.90 9.47 -6.20
C LYS A 20 -17.03 9.01 -5.29
N GLN A 21 -17.77 7.98 -5.68
CA GLN A 21 -18.81 7.39 -4.82
C GLN A 21 -18.20 6.75 -3.57
N ALA A 22 -17.20 5.89 -3.72
CA ALA A 22 -16.58 5.20 -2.59
C ALA A 22 -15.99 6.18 -1.56
N THR A 23 -15.35 7.25 -2.02
CA THR A 23 -14.83 8.31 -1.14
C THR A 23 -15.93 9.10 -0.45
N ARG A 24 -17.05 9.40 -1.14
CA ARG A 24 -18.20 10.06 -0.49
C ARG A 24 -18.79 9.20 0.63
N ASP A 25 -18.91 7.90 0.39
CA ASP A 25 -19.41 6.96 1.40
C ASP A 25 -18.45 6.87 2.59
N ALA A 26 -17.14 6.79 2.32
CA ALA A 26 -16.11 6.81 3.35
C ALA A 26 -16.15 8.08 4.22
N VAL A 27 -16.29 9.26 3.60
CA VAL A 27 -16.43 10.54 4.32
C VAL A 27 -17.70 10.57 5.18
N ALA A 28 -18.79 9.95 4.75
CA ALA A 28 -20.02 9.85 5.56
C ALA A 28 -19.84 8.98 6.82
N VAL A 29 -18.98 7.96 6.77
CA VAL A 29 -18.58 7.18 7.95
C VAL A 29 -17.71 8.02 8.89
N LEU A 30 -16.71 8.72 8.35
CA LEU A 30 -15.80 9.58 9.13
C LEU A 30 -16.56 10.67 9.91
N ARG A 31 -17.57 11.28 9.30
CA ARG A 31 -18.44 12.29 9.96
C ARG A 31 -19.20 11.75 11.18
N ARG A 32 -19.34 10.44 11.31
CA ARG A 32 -19.93 9.76 12.47
C ARG A 32 -18.89 9.37 13.53
N GLY A 33 -17.62 9.73 13.33
CA GLY A 33 -16.52 9.40 14.23
C GLY A 33 -16.01 7.95 14.09
N LEU A 34 -16.28 7.31 12.94
CA LEU A 34 -15.89 5.92 12.65
C LEU A 34 -14.92 5.88 11.47
N LEU A 35 -14.05 4.88 11.45
CA LEU A 35 -13.15 4.58 10.33
C LEU A 35 -13.90 3.81 9.23
N PRO A 36 -13.79 4.25 7.96
CA PRO A 36 -14.35 3.55 6.81
C PRO A 36 -13.37 2.46 6.36
N LEU A 37 -13.64 1.21 6.71
CA LEU A 37 -12.76 0.09 6.38
C LEU A 37 -13.36 -0.79 5.28
N ALA A 38 -12.52 -1.17 4.32
CA ALA A 38 -12.82 -2.20 3.35
C ALA A 38 -12.59 -3.59 3.97
N GLU A 39 -11.48 -3.78 4.67
CA GLU A 39 -11.16 -5.03 5.36
C GLU A 39 -10.03 -4.86 6.39
N ILE A 40 -9.94 -5.83 7.31
CA ILE A 40 -8.76 -6.06 8.15
C ILE A 40 -8.44 -7.55 8.05
N PHE A 41 -7.17 -7.89 7.81
CA PHE A 41 -6.74 -9.28 7.73
C PHE A 41 -5.28 -9.46 8.15
N TYR A 42 -4.91 -10.68 8.50
CA TYR A 42 -3.55 -11.04 8.89
C TYR A 42 -2.93 -11.96 7.84
N SER A 43 -1.75 -11.59 7.34
CA SER A 43 -1.02 -12.31 6.30
C SER A 43 0.49 -11.98 6.35
N LEU A 44 1.21 -12.23 5.27
CA LEU A 44 2.58 -11.77 5.04
C LEU A 44 2.58 -10.56 4.11
N GLN A 45 3.42 -9.57 4.38
CA GLN A 45 3.69 -8.51 3.40
C GLN A 45 4.23 -9.15 2.13
N GLY A 46 3.54 -8.94 1.01
CA GLY A 46 3.84 -9.60 -0.25
C GLY A 46 4.79 -8.83 -1.16
N GLU A 47 5.08 -7.56 -0.85
CA GLU A 47 5.74 -6.62 -1.77
C GLU A 47 6.82 -5.77 -1.05
N GLY A 48 7.70 -5.14 -1.81
CA GLY A 48 8.69 -4.16 -1.32
C GLY A 48 9.79 -4.74 -0.41
N ALA A 49 10.44 -3.88 0.37
CA ALA A 49 11.54 -4.25 1.27
C ALA A 49 11.10 -5.16 2.42
N ARG A 50 9.80 -5.18 2.71
CA ARG A 50 9.21 -5.92 3.84
C ARG A 50 8.61 -7.27 3.44
N THR A 51 8.81 -7.72 2.20
CA THR A 51 8.29 -9.02 1.72
C THR A 51 8.60 -10.17 2.69
N GLY A 52 7.59 -10.99 3.00
CA GLY A 52 7.66 -12.16 3.88
C GLY A 52 7.39 -11.86 5.37
N GLN A 53 7.25 -10.60 5.77
CA GLN A 53 7.01 -10.25 7.18
C GLN A 53 5.53 -10.40 7.57
N ALA A 54 5.27 -11.11 8.68
CA ALA A 54 3.94 -11.19 9.29
C ALA A 54 3.38 -9.80 9.62
N THR A 55 2.23 -9.47 9.02
CA THR A 55 1.66 -8.12 9.01
C THR A 55 0.13 -8.20 9.09
N VAL A 56 -0.47 -7.33 9.90
CA VAL A 56 -1.92 -7.06 9.82
C VAL A 56 -2.15 -5.96 8.81
N PHE A 57 -2.98 -6.20 7.82
CA PHE A 57 -3.40 -5.18 6.87
C PHE A 57 -4.68 -4.53 7.35
N VAL A 58 -4.69 -3.20 7.40
CA VAL A 58 -5.88 -2.40 7.63
C VAL A 58 -6.13 -1.62 6.36
N ARG A 59 -7.14 -2.08 5.59
CA ARG A 59 -7.50 -1.50 4.30
C ARG A 59 -8.62 -0.48 4.49
N VAL A 60 -8.33 0.80 4.30
CA VAL A 60 -9.35 1.86 4.33
C VAL A 60 -10.14 1.89 3.01
N ALA A 61 -11.36 2.40 3.07
CA ALA A 61 -12.23 2.55 1.90
C ALA A 61 -12.08 3.93 1.23
N GLY A 62 -12.39 4.00 -0.07
CA GLY A 62 -12.28 5.22 -0.88
C GLY A 62 -10.86 5.50 -1.40
N CYS A 63 -10.78 6.21 -2.52
CA CYS A 63 -9.54 6.52 -3.24
C CYS A 63 -9.72 7.83 -4.01
N SER A 64 -8.62 8.58 -4.21
CA SER A 64 -8.59 9.77 -5.07
C SER A 64 -8.51 9.45 -6.57
N LEU A 65 -8.14 8.22 -6.93
CA LEU A 65 -7.81 7.83 -8.31
C LEU A 65 -8.66 6.66 -8.81
N ALA A 66 -8.91 6.66 -10.13
CA ALA A 66 -9.62 5.62 -10.87
C ALA A 66 -8.63 4.80 -11.72
N CYS A 67 -7.59 4.26 -11.09
CA CYS A 67 -6.50 3.62 -11.83
C CYS A 67 -7.01 2.45 -12.69
N SER A 68 -6.61 2.42 -13.96
CA SER A 68 -7.07 1.44 -14.95
C SER A 68 -6.75 -0.04 -14.59
N PHE A 69 -5.71 -0.25 -13.81
CA PHE A 69 -5.21 -1.56 -13.37
C PHE A 69 -5.56 -1.92 -11.91
N CYS A 70 -6.42 -1.13 -11.25
CA CYS A 70 -6.73 -1.35 -9.83
C CYS A 70 -7.55 -2.63 -9.61
N ASP A 71 -7.00 -3.57 -8.83
CA ASP A 71 -7.58 -4.88 -8.50
C ASP A 71 -8.27 -4.93 -7.12
N THR A 72 -8.43 -3.77 -6.47
CA THR A 72 -8.89 -3.67 -5.07
C THR A 72 -10.33 -3.17 -4.97
N ASP A 73 -11.17 -3.86 -4.21
CA ASP A 73 -12.49 -3.36 -3.79
C ASP A 73 -12.35 -2.48 -2.56
N PHE A 74 -12.30 -1.17 -2.77
CA PHE A 74 -12.18 -0.17 -1.70
C PHE A 74 -13.53 0.43 -1.28
N ARG A 75 -14.64 -0.33 -1.37
CA ARG A 75 -15.93 0.10 -0.78
C ARG A 75 -15.91 -0.04 0.74
N VAL A 76 -16.70 0.79 1.41
CA VAL A 76 -16.97 0.61 2.84
C VAL A 76 -17.66 -0.74 3.04
N ARG A 77 -17.04 -1.61 3.82
CA ARG A 77 -17.63 -2.90 4.25
C ARG A 77 -17.80 -2.97 5.76
N ARG A 78 -17.01 -2.19 6.48
CA ARG A 78 -16.96 -2.15 7.94
C ARG A 78 -16.82 -0.70 8.39
N GLU A 79 -17.53 -0.36 9.45
CA GLU A 79 -17.44 0.94 10.11
C GLU A 79 -16.99 0.65 11.55
N MET A 80 -15.81 1.12 11.93
CA MET A 80 -15.21 0.76 13.21
C MET A 80 -14.65 1.98 13.91
N SER A 81 -14.81 2.08 15.22
CA SER A 81 -14.04 3.06 16.00
C SER A 81 -12.54 2.73 15.95
N VAL A 82 -11.71 3.73 16.28
CA VAL A 82 -10.26 3.52 16.45
C VAL A 82 -9.99 2.45 17.51
N ASP A 83 -10.73 2.46 18.63
CA ASP A 83 -10.56 1.49 19.72
C ASP A 83 -10.93 0.05 19.32
N GLU A 84 -11.99 -0.14 18.54
CA GLU A 84 -12.33 -1.45 17.97
C GLU A 84 -11.24 -1.94 17.02
N THR A 85 -10.75 -1.05 16.16
CA THR A 85 -9.72 -1.37 15.17
C THR A 85 -8.41 -1.78 15.87
N VAL A 86 -7.95 -1.02 16.87
CA VAL A 86 -6.75 -1.34 17.65
C VAL A 86 -6.89 -2.69 18.37
N ARG A 87 -8.05 -2.97 18.97
CA ARG A 87 -8.29 -4.25 19.66
C ARG A 87 -8.21 -5.43 18.69
N GLU A 88 -8.84 -5.32 17.52
CA GLU A 88 -8.80 -6.37 16.51
C GLU A 88 -7.40 -6.60 15.97
N VAL A 89 -6.69 -5.53 15.57
CA VAL A 89 -5.32 -5.61 15.05
C VAL A 89 -4.39 -6.31 16.04
N ARG A 90 -4.46 -5.95 17.33
CA ARG A 90 -3.64 -6.59 18.37
C ARG A 90 -3.98 -8.08 18.57
N GLY A 91 -5.23 -8.48 18.31
CA GLY A 91 -5.68 -9.86 18.42
C GLY A 91 -4.98 -10.83 17.46
N HIS A 92 -4.40 -10.32 16.37
CA HIS A 92 -3.70 -11.16 15.37
C HIS A 92 -2.24 -11.49 15.73
N GLY A 93 -1.62 -10.77 16.68
CA GLY A 93 -0.27 -11.09 17.17
C GLY A 93 0.90 -10.69 16.25
N ALA A 94 0.66 -9.93 15.17
CA ALA A 94 1.73 -9.38 14.35
C ALA A 94 2.45 -8.22 15.06
N SER A 95 3.73 -8.00 14.77
CA SER A 95 4.46 -6.80 15.21
C SER A 95 4.28 -5.61 14.27
N TRP A 96 3.72 -5.84 13.08
CA TRP A 96 3.59 -4.84 12.03
C TRP A 96 2.14 -4.71 11.58
N VAL A 97 1.76 -3.46 11.28
CA VAL A 97 0.50 -3.13 10.62
C VAL A 97 0.82 -2.39 9.32
N CYS A 98 0.14 -2.76 8.24
CA CYS A 98 0.18 -2.03 6.98
C CYS A 98 -1.15 -1.32 6.77
N LEU A 99 -1.12 0.01 6.78
CA LEU A 99 -2.23 0.89 6.46
C LEU A 99 -2.26 1.09 4.94
N THR A 100 -3.35 0.69 4.30
CA THR A 100 -3.45 0.60 2.84
C THR A 100 -4.87 0.84 2.32
N GLY A 101 -5.04 0.75 1.00
CA GLY A 101 -6.28 0.69 0.20
C GLY A 101 -7.25 1.85 0.36
N GLY A 102 -8.23 2.00 -0.53
CA GLY A 102 -7.89 2.78 -1.73
C GLY A 102 -6.71 3.72 -1.45
N GLU A 103 -6.92 4.96 -1.02
CA GLU A 103 -5.81 5.83 -0.59
C GLU A 103 -5.86 6.14 0.92
N PRO A 104 -4.99 5.56 1.77
CA PRO A 104 -5.02 5.80 3.22
C PRO A 104 -4.74 7.25 3.60
N THR A 105 -3.83 7.92 2.88
CA THR A 105 -3.47 9.31 3.14
C THR A 105 -4.52 10.30 2.67
N LEU A 106 -5.74 9.86 2.36
CA LEU A 106 -6.85 10.75 2.04
C LEU A 106 -7.52 11.32 3.31
N TYR A 107 -7.43 10.61 4.44
CA TYR A 107 -8.21 10.92 5.64
C TYR A 107 -7.32 11.16 6.85
N ASN A 108 -7.47 12.30 7.53
CA ASN A 108 -6.62 12.64 8.69
C ASN A 108 -6.91 11.75 9.90
N GLU A 109 -8.11 11.20 10.01
CA GLU A 109 -8.56 10.33 11.09
C GLU A 109 -7.77 9.01 11.17
N VAL A 110 -7.13 8.60 10.07
CA VAL A 110 -6.19 7.47 10.06
C VAL A 110 -4.94 7.79 10.88
N GLY A 111 -4.54 9.06 11.00
CA GLY A 111 -3.44 9.50 11.88
C GLY A 111 -3.68 9.16 13.34
N THR A 112 -4.90 9.37 13.84
CA THR A 112 -5.29 8.95 15.20
C THR A 112 -5.15 7.45 15.39
N LEU A 113 -5.46 6.64 14.36
CA LEU A 113 -5.22 5.20 14.40
C LEU A 113 -3.72 4.89 14.46
N CYS A 114 -2.89 5.60 13.68
CA CYS A 114 -1.43 5.44 13.72
C CYS A 114 -0.88 5.62 15.14
N ASP A 115 -1.23 6.74 15.79
CA ASP A 115 -0.78 7.04 17.15
C ASP A 115 -1.15 5.92 18.13
N ARG A 116 -2.41 5.46 18.07
CA ARG A 116 -2.93 4.44 18.98
C ARG A 116 -2.31 3.06 18.75
N LEU A 117 -1.95 2.73 17.51
CA LEU A 117 -1.23 1.49 17.19
C LEU A 117 0.25 1.58 17.64
N HIS A 118 0.90 2.73 17.47
CA HIS A 118 2.25 2.97 18.01
C HIS A 118 2.29 2.86 19.54
N ASP A 119 1.32 3.47 20.22
CA ASP A 119 1.21 3.39 21.69
C ASP A 119 0.93 1.95 22.16
N ALA A 120 0.36 1.11 21.30
CA ALA A 120 0.19 -0.32 21.54
C ALA A 120 1.46 -1.16 21.25
N GLY A 121 2.58 -0.53 20.87
CA GLY A 121 3.86 -1.19 20.59
C GLY A 121 3.96 -1.84 19.21
N LEU A 122 3.08 -1.48 18.27
CA LEU A 122 3.11 -1.98 16.89
C LEU A 122 3.92 -1.03 16.01
N ARG A 123 4.59 -1.59 15.00
CA ARG A 123 5.25 -0.80 13.95
C ARG A 123 4.34 -0.60 12.75
N LEU A 124 4.42 0.55 12.11
CA LEU A 124 3.51 0.95 11.04
C LEU A 124 4.20 1.14 9.70
N GLN A 125 3.62 0.48 8.69
CA GLN A 125 3.84 0.78 7.30
C GLN A 125 2.61 1.51 6.74
N VAL A 126 2.80 2.51 5.90
CA VAL A 126 1.76 3.01 4.99
C VAL A 126 2.12 2.67 3.54
N GLU A 127 1.12 2.25 2.76
CA GLU A 127 1.19 2.08 1.31
C GLU A 127 0.30 3.15 0.66
N THR A 128 0.90 4.10 -0.05
CA THR A 128 0.20 5.28 -0.61
C THR A 128 0.56 5.54 -2.08
N ASN A 129 -0.35 6.17 -2.83
CA ASN A 129 -0.07 6.71 -4.15
C ASN A 129 0.83 7.97 -4.14
N GLY A 130 1.08 8.55 -2.97
CA GLY A 130 2.01 9.67 -2.77
C GLY A 130 1.43 11.06 -3.06
N MET A 131 0.12 11.21 -3.26
CA MET A 131 -0.47 12.51 -3.60
C MET A 131 -0.71 13.42 -2.39
N PHE A 132 -0.87 12.85 -1.20
CA PHE A 132 -1.24 13.61 0.00
C PHE A 132 -0.22 13.33 1.11
N PRO A 133 0.66 14.29 1.44
CA PRO A 133 1.67 14.05 2.48
C PRO A 133 1.02 13.95 3.86
N ARG A 134 1.67 13.20 4.78
CA ARG A 134 1.23 13.02 6.18
C ARG A 134 2.39 13.19 7.16
N PRO A 135 2.90 14.43 7.32
CA PRO A 135 4.02 14.73 8.22
C PRO A 135 3.66 14.58 9.70
N ASP A 136 2.38 14.56 10.03
CA ASP A 136 1.84 14.43 11.38
C ASP A 136 1.67 12.98 11.82
N TRP A 137 1.83 12.00 10.92
CA TRP A 137 1.65 10.60 11.26
C TRP A 137 2.92 9.96 11.79
N ARG A 138 2.80 9.22 12.89
CA ARG A 138 3.87 8.36 13.39
C ARG A 138 3.93 7.09 12.53
N LEU A 139 4.91 7.01 11.65
CA LEU A 139 5.12 5.89 10.71
C LEU A 139 6.57 5.40 10.80
N ASP A 140 6.78 4.09 10.70
CA ASP A 140 8.11 3.48 10.67
C ASP A 140 8.59 3.17 9.25
N HIS A 141 7.65 2.94 8.32
CA HIS A 141 7.95 2.61 6.93
C HIS A 141 6.95 3.26 5.97
N ILE A 142 7.43 4.01 4.99
CA ILE A 142 6.58 4.68 4.00
C ILE A 142 6.88 4.10 2.62
N THR A 143 5.93 3.35 2.08
CA THR A 143 5.96 2.85 0.71
C THR A 143 5.12 3.74 -0.18
N VAL A 144 5.77 4.37 -1.15
CA VAL A 144 5.08 5.21 -2.13
C VAL A 144 5.05 4.49 -3.46
N SER A 145 3.86 4.32 -4.03
CA SER A 145 3.68 3.77 -5.37
C SER A 145 3.07 4.83 -6.29
N PRO A 146 3.89 5.68 -6.93
CA PRO A 146 3.41 6.81 -7.71
C PRO A 146 2.42 6.40 -8.81
N LYS A 147 1.38 7.22 -9.00
CA LYS A 147 0.30 7.01 -9.98
C LYS A 147 0.15 8.19 -10.93
N GLU A 148 1.27 8.76 -11.37
CA GLU A 148 1.29 9.98 -12.20
C GLU A 148 0.56 9.82 -13.54
N THR A 149 0.58 8.61 -14.12
CA THR A 149 -0.18 8.30 -15.35
C THR A 149 -1.68 8.26 -15.17
N GLU A 150 -2.15 8.11 -13.93
CA GLU A 150 -3.58 8.01 -13.60
C GLU A 150 -4.13 9.38 -13.15
N GLY A 151 -3.39 10.47 -13.43
CA GLY A 151 -3.76 11.84 -13.06
C GLY A 151 -3.29 12.27 -11.67
N GLY A 152 -2.46 11.47 -11.00
CA GLY A 152 -1.82 11.84 -9.75
C GLY A 152 -0.67 12.83 -9.95
N THR A 153 -0.39 13.65 -8.94
CA THR A 153 0.87 14.41 -8.85
C THR A 153 1.55 13.98 -7.56
N LEU A 154 2.78 13.47 -7.66
CA LEU A 154 3.54 13.04 -6.50
C LEU A 154 3.92 14.26 -5.67
N ASP A 155 3.60 14.24 -4.37
CA ASP A 155 3.97 15.32 -3.47
C ASP A 155 5.49 15.26 -3.16
N PRO A 156 6.23 16.37 -3.29
CA PRO A 156 7.68 16.39 -3.06
C PRO A 156 8.11 15.95 -1.65
N TRP A 157 7.24 16.06 -0.65
CA TRP A 157 7.51 15.60 0.71
C TRP A 157 7.99 14.15 0.74
N TYR A 158 7.46 13.30 -0.15
CA TYR A 158 7.82 11.89 -0.21
C TYR A 158 9.25 11.65 -0.68
N PHE A 159 9.91 12.57 -1.40
CA PHE A 159 11.31 12.38 -1.79
C PHE A 159 12.26 12.42 -0.59
N GLU A 160 11.86 13.09 0.49
CA GLU A 160 12.67 13.21 1.70
C GLU A 160 12.28 12.19 2.79
N HIS A 161 11.04 11.69 2.75
CA HIS A 161 10.46 10.91 3.85
C HIS A 161 10.07 9.48 3.48
N ALA A 162 9.96 9.14 2.19
CA ALA A 162 9.69 7.77 1.79
C ALA A 162 10.83 6.86 2.26
N THR A 163 10.48 5.65 2.70
CA THR A 163 11.46 4.59 2.97
C THR A 163 11.73 3.80 1.69
N GLU A 164 10.71 3.65 0.85
CA GLU A 164 10.85 3.07 -0.48
C GLU A 164 9.86 3.68 -1.48
N PHE A 165 10.30 3.74 -2.73
CA PHE A 165 9.43 3.93 -3.88
C PHE A 165 9.23 2.59 -4.58
N LYS A 166 7.98 2.25 -4.89
CA LYS A 166 7.60 1.00 -5.57
C LYS A 166 6.81 1.31 -6.83
N TYR A 167 7.51 1.34 -7.97
CA TYR A 167 6.92 1.64 -9.27
C TYR A 167 6.32 0.39 -9.90
N VAL A 168 5.04 0.46 -10.26
CA VAL A 168 4.41 -0.59 -11.07
C VAL A 168 4.84 -0.40 -12.52
N ILE A 169 5.34 -1.47 -13.15
CA ILE A 169 5.93 -1.49 -14.49
C ILE A 169 5.11 -2.43 -15.36
N ASP A 170 4.46 -1.91 -16.40
CA ASP A 170 3.87 -2.71 -17.47
C ASP A 170 4.71 -2.58 -18.75
N ASP A 171 5.23 -1.37 -19.01
CA ASP A 171 6.02 -1.07 -20.21
C ASP A 171 7.28 -0.23 -19.94
N ARG A 172 7.97 0.15 -21.02
CA ARG A 172 9.18 0.99 -20.96
C ARG A 172 8.91 2.41 -20.48
N THR A 173 7.72 2.95 -20.72
CA THR A 173 7.30 4.27 -20.26
C THR A 173 7.30 4.31 -18.73
N ASP A 174 6.75 3.26 -18.11
CA ASP A 174 6.74 3.12 -16.65
C ASP A 174 8.16 3.01 -16.09
N LEU A 175 9.01 2.22 -16.74
CA LEU A 175 10.41 2.11 -16.37
C LEU A 175 11.12 3.46 -16.44
N PHE A 176 10.95 4.22 -17.52
CA PHE A 176 11.58 5.54 -17.64
C PHE A 176 11.19 6.48 -16.50
N ARG A 177 9.93 6.46 -16.04
CA ARG A 177 9.50 7.24 -14.88
C ARG A 177 10.20 6.80 -13.60
N ALA A 178 10.30 5.49 -13.37
CA ALA A 178 11.01 4.96 -12.20
C ALA A 178 12.49 5.39 -12.19
N LEU A 179 13.16 5.36 -13.35
CA LEU A 179 14.56 5.78 -13.50
C LEU A 179 14.76 7.29 -13.36
N ALA A 180 13.72 8.08 -13.58
CA ALA A 180 13.71 9.55 -13.47
C ALA A 180 13.45 10.05 -12.03
N ASN A 181 13.14 9.17 -11.08
CA ASN A 181 12.96 9.56 -9.69
C ASN A 181 14.26 10.20 -9.15
N PRO A 182 14.22 11.43 -8.60
CA PRO A 182 15.41 12.18 -8.22
C PRO A 182 16.15 11.58 -7.02
N THR A 183 15.48 10.74 -6.23
CA THR A 183 16.08 10.06 -5.07
C THR A 183 16.86 8.80 -5.46
N ALA A 184 16.75 8.38 -6.72
CA ALA A 184 17.36 7.17 -7.23
C ALA A 184 18.89 7.20 -7.10
N GLY A 185 19.42 6.42 -6.15
CA GLY A 185 20.87 6.27 -5.95
C GLY A 185 21.49 7.27 -4.98
N MET A 186 20.68 8.02 -4.22
CA MET A 186 21.18 8.80 -3.10
C MET A 186 21.68 7.86 -1.98
N PRO A 187 22.94 8.00 -1.51
CA PRO A 187 23.42 7.23 -0.36
C PRO A 187 22.54 7.48 0.87
N GLY A 188 21.92 6.42 1.40
CA GLY A 188 20.98 6.51 2.51
C GLY A 188 19.58 7.04 2.14
N GLY A 189 19.29 7.26 0.86
CA GLY A 189 17.96 7.59 0.35
C GLY A 189 17.03 6.37 0.26
N PRO A 190 15.75 6.57 -0.14
CA PRO A 190 14.78 5.49 -0.28
C PRO A 190 15.22 4.45 -1.29
N LEU A 191 14.85 3.18 -1.03
CA LEU A 191 15.04 2.10 -2.00
C LEU A 191 14.07 2.26 -3.17
N LEU A 192 14.52 1.99 -4.40
CA LEU A 192 13.66 1.99 -5.58
C LEU A 192 13.38 0.56 -6.03
N TYR A 193 12.12 0.16 -5.87
CA TYR A 193 11.60 -1.12 -6.30
C TYR A 193 10.87 -0.99 -7.64
N LEU A 194 11.24 -1.85 -8.59
CA LEU A 194 10.49 -2.10 -9.80
C LEU A 194 9.57 -3.29 -9.55
N GLN A 195 8.26 -3.07 -9.67
CA GLN A 195 7.25 -4.10 -9.52
C GLN A 195 6.58 -4.35 -10.88
N PRO A 196 6.79 -5.51 -11.51
CA PRO A 196 6.03 -5.83 -12.72
C PRO A 196 4.53 -5.82 -12.41
N ASN A 197 3.73 -5.30 -13.34
CA ASN A 197 2.28 -5.33 -13.23
C ASN A 197 1.82 -6.79 -13.32
N ALA A 198 1.43 -7.34 -12.17
CA ALA A 198 1.28 -8.78 -11.99
C ALA A 198 2.56 -9.55 -12.44
N LEU A 199 2.40 -10.81 -12.85
CA LEU A 199 3.49 -11.65 -13.35
C LEU A 199 3.56 -11.63 -14.89
N ASN A 200 3.26 -10.47 -15.51
CA ASN A 200 3.39 -10.30 -16.95
C ASN A 200 4.85 -10.59 -17.36
N PRO A 201 5.12 -11.61 -18.22
CA PRO A 201 6.48 -12.03 -18.52
C PRO A 201 7.36 -10.93 -19.14
N ASN A 202 6.77 -10.04 -19.93
CA ASN A 202 7.50 -8.93 -20.56
C ASN A 202 7.89 -7.88 -19.53
N ALA A 203 6.96 -7.49 -18.65
CA ALA A 203 7.23 -6.57 -17.56
C ALA A 203 8.26 -7.15 -16.58
N VAL A 204 8.15 -8.44 -16.26
CA VAL A 204 9.13 -9.15 -15.41
C VAL A 204 10.51 -9.09 -16.04
N ARG A 205 10.64 -9.42 -17.34
CA ARG A 205 11.92 -9.34 -18.06
C ARG A 205 12.48 -7.92 -18.03
N LEU A 206 11.65 -6.93 -18.32
CA LEU A 206 12.04 -5.52 -18.31
C LEU A 206 12.57 -5.08 -16.94
N CYS A 207 11.91 -5.47 -15.85
CA CYS A 207 12.36 -5.18 -14.49
C CYS A 207 13.69 -5.87 -14.17
N ILE A 208 13.85 -7.14 -14.55
CA ILE A 208 15.09 -7.91 -14.32
C ILE A 208 16.25 -7.23 -15.04
N ASP A 209 16.09 -6.94 -16.33
CA ASP A 209 17.14 -6.34 -17.14
C ASP A 209 17.55 -4.98 -16.56
N ALA A 210 16.59 -4.13 -16.18
CA ALA A 210 16.86 -2.83 -15.57
C ALA A 210 17.57 -2.93 -14.20
N VAL A 211 17.20 -3.90 -13.36
CA VAL A 211 17.88 -4.14 -12.07
C VAL A 211 19.31 -4.60 -12.30
N GLN A 212 19.58 -5.43 -13.31
CA GLN A 212 20.93 -5.87 -13.66
C GLN A 212 21.80 -4.73 -14.23
N GLU A 213 21.20 -3.79 -14.97
CA GLU A 213 21.87 -2.59 -15.47
C GLU A 213 22.14 -1.54 -14.37
N HIS A 214 21.32 -1.52 -13.32
CA HIS A 214 21.41 -0.55 -12.22
C HIS A 214 21.36 -1.21 -10.82
N PRO A 215 22.29 -2.13 -10.50
CA PRO A 215 22.19 -3.01 -9.34
C PRO A 215 22.34 -2.29 -8.00
N ASP A 216 23.02 -1.14 -7.96
CA ASP A 216 23.15 -0.35 -6.73
C ASP A 216 21.94 0.53 -6.45
N ARG A 217 21.08 0.72 -7.46
CA ARG A 217 19.98 1.70 -7.43
C ARG A 217 18.61 1.04 -7.36
N LEU A 218 18.44 -0.09 -8.04
CA LEU A 218 17.14 -0.72 -8.24
C LEU A 218 17.05 -2.07 -7.55
N ARG A 219 15.84 -2.42 -7.15
CA ARG A 219 15.48 -3.73 -6.61
C ARG A 219 14.24 -4.24 -7.33
N LEU A 220 14.12 -5.56 -7.45
CA LEU A 220 12.89 -6.18 -7.94
C LEU A 220 11.92 -6.38 -6.76
N SER A 221 10.67 -5.95 -6.91
CA SER A 221 9.56 -6.30 -6.01
C SER A 221 8.61 -7.21 -6.76
N LEU A 222 8.42 -8.44 -6.28
CA LEU A 222 7.40 -9.34 -6.83
C LEU A 222 6.16 -9.26 -5.95
N GLN A 223 4.98 -9.49 -6.54
CA GLN A 223 3.74 -9.69 -5.80
C GLN A 223 3.68 -11.12 -5.24
N THR A 224 4.54 -11.43 -4.26
CA THR A 224 4.76 -12.80 -3.76
C THR A 224 3.52 -13.44 -3.14
N HIS A 225 2.62 -12.64 -2.57
CA HIS A 225 1.33 -13.11 -2.07
C HIS A 225 0.47 -13.78 -3.16
N LYS A 226 0.55 -13.30 -4.41
CA LYS A 226 -0.12 -13.93 -5.57
C LYS A 226 0.49 -15.30 -5.92
N LEU A 227 1.80 -15.49 -5.69
CA LEU A 227 2.49 -16.77 -5.90
C LEU A 227 2.21 -17.78 -4.78
N LEU A 228 2.11 -17.28 -3.55
CA LEU A 228 1.88 -18.08 -2.35
C LEU A 228 0.39 -18.39 -2.09
N GLU A 229 -0.48 -17.80 -2.90
CA GLU A 229 -1.94 -17.89 -2.77
C GLU A 229 -2.45 -17.47 -1.37
N ILE A 230 -1.84 -16.42 -0.80
CA ILE A 230 -2.25 -15.81 0.47
C ILE A 230 -2.81 -14.40 0.25
N PRO A 231 -3.74 -13.94 1.11
CA PRO A 231 -4.23 -12.56 1.10
C PRO A 231 -3.13 -11.50 1.16
#